data_AF-A0A1V4HL17-F1
#
_entry.id   AF-A0A1V4HL17-F1
#
_cell.length_a   1.000
_cell.length_b   1.000
_cell.length_c   1.000
_cell.angle_alpha   90.00
_cell.angle_beta   90.00
_cell.angle_gamma   90.00
#
_symmetry.space_group_name_H-M   'P 1'
#
loop_
_entity.id
_entity.type
_entity.pdbx_description
1 polymer ?
#
loop_
_entity_poly.entity_id
_entity_poly.type
_entity_poly.pdbx_seq_one_letter_code
_entity_poly.pdbx_strand_id
1 'polypeptide(L)' 'MEADQLTKRIIGFNIQVTHFEAAWKLHQDYSIETQKGVVTFLEHREDDNSKKIAEMMRDANGLEL' A
#
# COMPACT_ATOMS: atom_id res chain seq x y z
N MET A 1 -23.20 5.91 34.44
CA MET A 1 -22.07 6.36 35.27
C MET A 1 -20.73 5.75 34.88
N GLU A 2 -20.65 4.68 34.08
CA GLU A 2 -19.37 4.04 33.71
C GLU A 2 -18.60 4.71 32.56
N ALA A 3 -19.30 5.25 31.55
CA ALA A 3 -18.65 5.89 30.40
C ALA A 3 -17.74 7.07 30.79
N ASP A 4 -18.12 7.83 31.83
CA ASP A 4 -17.40 9.02 32.29
C ASP A 4 -16.04 8.69 32.96
N GLN A 5 -15.85 7.46 33.45
CA GLN A 5 -14.57 7.03 34.01
C GLN A 5 -13.57 6.56 32.95
N LEU A 6 -14.06 5.96 31.86
CA LEU A 6 -13.24 5.53 30.73
C LEU A 6 -12.64 6.74 29.98
N THR A 7 -13.44 7.79 29.77
CA THR A 7 -13.00 9.01 29.07
C THR A 7 -11.87 9.73 29.79
N LYS A 8 -11.81 9.66 31.13
CA LYS A 8 -10.74 10.28 31.96
C LYS A 8 -9.35 9.67 31.73
N ARG A 9 -9.26 8.53 31.04
CA ARG A 9 -8.00 7.85 30.70
C ARG A 9 -7.63 7.96 29.22
N ILE A 10 -8.47 8.60 28.40
CA ILE A 10 -8.23 8.80 26.97
C ILE A 10 -7.71 10.21 26.76
N ILE A 11 -6.55 10.33 26.12
CA ILE A 11 -6.00 11.62 25.72
C ILE A 11 -6.37 11.84 24.25
N GLY A 12 -7.27 12.78 24.00
CA GLY A 12 -7.60 13.22 22.65
C GLY A 12 -6.49 14.12 22.08
N PHE A 13 -6.19 13.95 20.79
CA PHE A 13 -5.27 14.82 20.07
C PHE A 13 -5.78 15.04 18.65
N ASN A 14 -5.33 16.13 18.03
CA ASN A 14 -5.57 16.42 16.62
C ASN A 14 -4.23 16.40 15.90
N ILE A 15 -4.16 15.67 14.78
CA ILE A 15 -3.04 15.76 13.86
C ILE A 15 -3.36 16.87 12.86
N GLN A 16 -2.64 17.99 12.95
CA GLN A 16 -2.65 18.97 11.89
C GLN A 16 -1.72 18.47 10.79
N VAL A 17 -2.30 18.01 9.68
CA VAL A 17 -1.49 17.57 8.55
C VAL A 17 -0.89 18.79 7.87
N THR A 18 0.44 18.88 7.86
CA THR A 18 1.20 19.96 7.23
C THR A 18 1.69 19.57 5.84
N HIS A 19 2.00 18.28 5.65
CA HIS A 19 2.47 17.71 4.40
C HIS A 19 2.17 16.22 4.34
N PHE A 20 2.00 15.70 3.12
CA PHE A 20 1.90 14.27 2.86
C PHE A 20 3.03 13.88 1.91
N GLU A 21 3.81 12.88 2.32
CA GLU A 21 4.80 12.23 1.47
C GLU A 21 4.39 10.78 1.27
N ALA A 22 4.58 10.29 0.05
CA ALA A 22 4.33 8.91 -0.29
C ALA A 22 5.46 8.41 -1.18
N ALA A 23 5.88 7.17 -0.92
CA ALA A 23 6.93 6.49 -1.66
C ALA A 23 6.43 5.12 -2.08
N TRP A 24 6.55 4.83 -3.38
CA TRP A 24 6.18 3.54 -3.95
C TRP A 24 7.41 2.92 -4.59
N LYS A 25 7.72 1.68 -4.21
CA LYS A 25 8.78 0.89 -4.86
C LYS A 25 8.14 -0.25 -5.64
N LEU A 26 7.86 0.02 -6.92
CA LEU A 26 7.09 -0.86 -7.80
C LEU A 26 7.93 -1.43 -8.95
N HIS A 27 9.23 -1.65 -8.71
CA HIS A 27 10.19 -2.15 -9.71
C HIS A 27 10.28 -1.30 -11.01
N GLN A 28 10.00 0.00 -10.91
CA GLN A 28 9.98 0.94 -12.04
C GLN A 28 11.32 1.01 -12.80
N ASP A 29 12.44 0.79 -12.12
CA ASP A 29 13.79 0.89 -12.69
C ASP A 29 14.22 -0.35 -13.51
N TYR A 30 13.43 -1.43 -13.50
CA TYR A 30 13.78 -2.70 -14.15
C TYR A 30 13.21 -2.79 -15.57
N SER A 31 13.76 -3.69 -16.39
CA SER A 31 13.23 -3.95 -17.73
C SER A 31 11.77 -4.44 -17.69
N ILE A 32 11.01 -4.13 -18.74
CA ILE A 32 9.61 -4.57 -18.88
C ILE A 32 9.46 -6.08 -18.71
N GLU A 33 10.36 -6.89 -19.28
CA GLU A 33 10.34 -8.34 -19.12
C GLU A 33 10.46 -8.78 -17.65
N THR A 34 11.38 -8.17 -16.92
CA THR A 34 11.56 -8.43 -15.47
C THR A 34 10.31 -8.02 -14.70
N GLN A 35 9.74 -6.85 -15.01
CA GLN A 35 8.53 -6.38 -14.38
C GLN A 35 7.35 -7.33 -14.62
N LYS A 36 7.15 -7.79 -15.87
CA LYS A 36 6.12 -8.79 -16.22
C LYS A 36 6.31 -10.09 -15.42
N GLY A 37 7.53 -10.60 -15.32
CA GLY A 37 7.82 -11.80 -14.53
C GLY A 37 7.48 -11.65 -13.05
N VAL A 38 7.80 -10.49 -12.45
CA VAL A 38 7.45 -10.20 -11.05
C VAL A 38 5.95 -10.08 -10.86
N VAL A 39 5.23 -9.39 -11.75
CA VAL A 39 3.76 -9.27 -11.69
C VAL A 39 3.12 -10.66 -11.75
N THR A 40 3.48 -11.48 -12.73
CA THR A 40 2.95 -12.84 -12.87
C THR A 40 3.21 -13.65 -11.60
N PHE A 41 4.40 -13.58 -11.02
CA PHE A 41 4.71 -14.29 -9.78
C PHE A 41 3.82 -13.83 -8.61
N LEU A 42 3.61 -12.52 -8.46
CA LEU A 42 2.81 -11.95 -7.38
C LEU A 42 1.32 -12.27 -7.51
N GLU A 43 0.78 -12.35 -8.73
CA GLU A 43 -0.63 -12.72 -8.97
C GLU A 43 -0.97 -14.14 -8.54
N HIS A 44 0.00 -15.06 -8.64
CA HIS A 44 -0.19 -16.46 -8.26
C HIS A 44 -0.06 -16.70 -6.75
N ARG A 45 0.26 -15.67 -5.96
CA ARG A 45 0.28 -15.78 -4.50
C ARG A 45 -1.15 -15.69 -3.95
N GLU A 46 -1.40 -16.40 -2.87
CA GLU A 46 -2.74 -16.42 -2.28
C GLU A 46 -3.08 -15.13 -1.52
N ASP A 47 -2.06 -14.42 -1.02
CA ASP A 47 -2.24 -13.26 -0.15
C ASP A 47 -2.70 -11.98 -0.89
N ASP A 48 -3.61 -11.25 -0.26
CA ASP A 48 -4.24 -10.06 -0.83
C ASP A 48 -3.25 -8.91 -1.09
N ASN A 49 -2.18 -8.83 -0.30
CA ASN A 49 -1.16 -7.80 -0.47
C ASN A 49 -0.38 -8.01 -1.76
N SER A 50 0.04 -9.24 -2.04
CA SER A 50 0.76 -9.57 -3.27
C SER A 50 -0.09 -9.27 -4.51
N LYS A 51 -1.38 -9.61 -4.47
CA LYS A 51 -2.32 -9.29 -5.56
C LYS A 51 -2.47 -7.78 -5.77
N LYS A 52 -2.61 -7.01 -4.69
CA LYS A 52 -2.67 -5.54 -4.75
C LYS A 52 -1.39 -4.91 -5.28
N ILE A 53 -0.23 -5.43 -4.88
CA ILE A 53 1.05 -4.94 -5.40
C ILE A 53 1.18 -5.24 -6.89
N ALA A 54 0.76 -6.43 -7.34
CA ALA A 54 0.75 -6.78 -8.77
C ALA A 54 -0.13 -5.83 -9.60
N GLU A 55 -1.32 -5.50 -9.09
CA GLU A 55 -2.22 -4.50 -9.68
C GLU A 55 -1.55 -3.12 -9.76
N MET A 56 -1.01 -2.62 -8.65
CA MET A 56 -0.31 -1.34 -8.61
C MET A 56 0.91 -1.30 -9.55
N MET A 57 1.64 -2.41 -9.69
CA MET A 57 2.77 -2.52 -10.62
C MET A 57 2.33 -2.48 -12.09
N ARG A 58 1.18 -3.08 -12.44
CA ARG A 58 0.64 -2.96 -13.81
C ARG A 58 0.27 -1.52 -14.13
N ASP A 59 -0.49 -0.88 -13.22
CA ASP A 59 -1.02 0.47 -13.44
C ASP A 59 0.10 1.51 -13.48
N ALA A 60 1.05 1.43 -12.55
CA ALA A 60 2.13 2.40 -12.46
C ALA A 60 3.14 2.29 -13.61
N ASN A 61 3.36 1.09 -14.15
CA ASN A 61 4.37 0.84 -15.18
C ASN A 61 3.77 0.70 -16.59
N GLY A 62 2.44 0.82 -16.75
CA GLY A 62 1.76 0.69 -18.04
C GLY A 62 1.92 -0.69 -18.68
N LEU A 63 1.96 -1.74 -17.85
CA LEU A 63 2.17 -3.11 -18.35
C LEU A 63 0.86 -3.67 -18.91
N GLU A 64 0.78 -3.75 -20.23
CA GLU A 64 -0.20 -4.60 -20.91
C GLU A 64 0.29 -6.05 -20.84
N LEU A 65 -0.39 -6.85 -20.01
CA LEU A 65 -0.17 -8.30 -19.86
C LEU A 65 -1.19 -9.09 -20.68
#